data_AF-A0A7X5N474-F1
#
_entry.id   AF-A0A7X5N474-F1
#
_cell.length_a   1.000
_cell.length_b   1.000
_cell.length_c   1.000
_cell.angle_alpha   90.00
_cell.angle_beta   90.00
_cell.angle_gamma   90.00
#
_symmetry.space_group_name_H-M   'P 1'
#
loop_
_entity.id
_entity.type
_entity.pdbx_description
1 polymer ?
#
loop_
_entity_poly.entity_id
_entity_poly.type
_entity_poly.pdbx_seq_one_letter_code
_entity_poly.pdbx_strand_id
1 'polypeptide(L)' 'MTRQSAYSRDQLLASARGELFGPDSARLPNDPMLMFDRITEINDSGGAHGKGL' A
#
# COMPACT_ATOMS: atom_id res chain seq x y z
N MET A 1 -4.24 -8.83 -12.67
CA MET A 1 -3.27 -7.82 -12.20
C MET A 1 -2.23 -8.53 -11.37
N THR A 2 -0.95 -8.40 -11.72
CA THR A 2 0.15 -8.91 -10.89
C THR A 2 0.19 -8.09 -9.60
N ARG A 3 0.17 -8.75 -8.44
CA ARG A 3 0.25 -8.08 -7.13
C ARG A 3 1.63 -7.46 -6.97
N GLN A 4 1.70 -6.15 -6.73
CA GLN A 4 2.96 -5.48 -6.44
C GLN A 4 3.37 -5.72 -4.98
N SER A 5 4.67 -5.97 -4.77
CA SER A 5 5.27 -6.20 -3.45
C SER A 5 6.00 -4.98 -2.89
N ALA A 6 5.94 -3.82 -3.56
CA ALA A 6 6.51 -2.56 -3.09
C ALA A 6 5.74 -1.38 -3.72
N TYR A 7 5.69 -0.25 -3.01
CA TYR A 7 4.98 0.96 -3.44
C TYR A 7 5.79 2.21 -3.13
N SER A 8 5.92 3.09 -4.13
CA SER A 8 6.52 4.42 -3.99
C SER A 8 5.56 5.43 -3.37
N ARG A 9 6.08 6.58 -2.94
CA ARG A 9 5.29 7.68 -2.37
C ARG A 9 4.14 8.12 -3.27
N ASP A 10 4.41 8.25 -4.58
CA ASP A 10 3.39 8.67 -5.54
C ASP A 10 2.27 7.64 -5.68
N GLN A 11 2.59 6.35 -5.58
CA GLN A 11 1.58 5.28 -5.58
C GLN A 11 0.76 5.30 -4.29
N LEU A 12 1.36 5.59 -3.14
CA LEU A 12 0.63 5.76 -1.87
C LEU A 12 -0.34 6.95 -1.93
N LEU A 13 0.10 8.07 -2.52
CA LEU A 13 -0.77 9.23 -2.75
C LEU A 13 -1.89 8.90 -3.75
N ALA A 14 -1.62 8.13 -4.80
CA ALA A 14 -2.65 7.62 -5.71
C ALA A 14 -3.66 6.71 -4.98
N SER A 15 -3.21 5.89 -4.02
CA SER A 15 -4.10 5.11 -3.15
C SER A 15 -4.96 6.00 -2.26
N ALA A 16 -4.39 7.06 -1.68
CA ALA A 16 -5.15 8.03 -0.89
C ALA A 16 -6.24 8.76 -1.72
N ARG A 17 -5.97 9.02 -3.00
CA ARG A 17 -6.95 9.59 -3.95
C ARG A 17 -7.96 8.58 -4.50
N GLY A 18 -7.79 7.28 -4.24
CA GLY A 18 -8.64 6.21 -4.78
C GLY A 18 -8.34 5.83 -6.24
N GLU A 19 -7.17 6.21 -6.75
CA GLU A 19 -6.76 6.00 -8.15
C GLU A 19 -6.00 4.69 -8.35
N LEU A 20 -5.44 4.10 -7.29
CA LEU A 20 -4.55 2.94 -7.40
C LEU A 20 -5.29 1.60 -7.53
N PHE A 21 -6.34 1.38 -6.74
CA PHE A 21 -7.02 0.08 -6.63
C PHE A 21 -8.50 0.12 -7.06
N GLY A 22 -8.96 1.25 -7.59
CA GLY A 22 -10.36 1.47 -7.98
C GLY A 22 -11.24 2.00 -6.85
N PRO A 23 -12.49 2.38 -7.17
CA PRO A 23 -13.37 3.17 -6.28
C PRO A 23 -13.85 2.40 -5.04
N ASP A 24 -13.95 1.07 -5.11
CA ASP A 24 -14.44 0.23 -4.01
C ASP A 24 -13.32 -0.31 -3.10
N SER A 25 -12.08 0.08 -3.38
CA SER A 25 -10.92 -0.39 -2.63
C SER A 25 -10.62 0.49 -1.42
N ALA A 26 -9.92 -0.08 -0.45
CA ALA A 26 -9.41 0.68 0.69
C ALA A 26 -8.51 1.83 0.22
N ARG A 27 -8.60 2.97 0.92
CA ARG A 27 -7.81 4.16 0.66
C ARG A 27 -6.93 4.46 1.86
N LEU A 28 -5.72 4.94 1.59
CA LEU A 28 -4.85 5.48 2.61
C LEU A 28 -5.36 6.86 3.07
N PRO A 29 -5.02 7.30 4.29
CA PRO A 29 -5.15 8.70 4.67
C PRO A 29 -4.34 9.58 3.70
N ASN A 30 -4.82 10.79 3.45
CA ASN A 30 -4.07 11.83 2.76
C ASN A 30 -3.33 12.71 3.77
N ASP A 31 -2.47 13.61 3.29
CA ASP A 31 -1.77 14.60 4.12
C ASP A 31 -2.76 15.45 4.93
N PRO A 32 -2.44 15.81 6.20
CA PRO A 32 -1.19 15.54 6.91
C PRO A 32 -1.17 14.18 7.62
N MET A 33 -2.13 13.28 7.34
CA MET A 33 -2.29 12.00 8.04
C MET A 33 -1.60 10.82 7.36
N LEU A 34 -0.97 11.01 6.20
CA LEU A 34 -0.13 9.98 5.58
C LEU A 34 1.20 9.89 6.33
N MET A 35 1.42 8.80 7.06
CA MET A 35 2.51 8.67 8.03
C MET A 35 3.76 7.95 7.48
N PHE A 36 3.79 7.58 6.20
CA PHE A 36 4.92 6.87 5.60
C PHE A 36 5.08 7.19 4.12
N ASP A 37 6.33 7.16 3.65
CA ASP A 37 6.68 7.55 2.27
C ASP A 37 6.75 6.38 1.29
N ARG A 38 6.91 5.13 1.77
CA ARG A 38 7.05 3.96 0.90
C ARG A 38 6.71 2.67 1.63
N ILE A 39 6.28 1.67 0.86
CA ILE A 39 6.25 0.27 1.27
C ILE A 39 7.39 -0.41 0.52
N THR A 40 8.44 -0.83 1.21
CA THR A 40 9.60 -1.47 0.58
C THR A 40 9.37 -2.95 0.29
N GLU A 41 8.52 -3.60 1.07
CA GLU A 41 8.17 -5.01 0.93
C GLU A 41 6.75 -5.23 1.48
N ILE A 42 5.95 -6.04 0.78
CA ILE A 42 4.70 -6.61 1.26
C ILE A 42 4.51 -8.00 0.65
N ASN A 43 4.25 -9.00 1.48
CA ASN A 43 4.07 -10.39 1.06
C ASN A 43 2.91 -11.08 1.81
N ASP A 44 2.32 -12.12 1.22
CA ASP A 44 1.30 -12.95 1.89
C ASP A 44 1.89 -14.11 2.72
N SER A 45 3.20 -14.31 2.63
CA SER A 45 3.98 -15.30 3.37
C SER A 45 5.17 -14.65 4.09
N GLY A 46 5.76 -15.36 5.04
CA GLY A 46 6.85 -14.83 5.87
C GLY A 46 6.38 -14.14 7.15
N GLY A 47 7.22 -13.26 7.69
CA GLY A 47 7.01 -12.62 9.00
C GLY A 47 7.11 -13.60 10.18
N ALA A 48 6.91 -13.10 11.40
CA ALA A 48 7.10 -13.87 12.64
C ALA A 48 6.17 -15.09 12.78
N HIS A 49 5.04 -15.10 12.05
CA HIS A 49 4.03 -16.16 12.10
C HIS A 49 3.80 -16.87 10.76
N GLY A 50 4.59 -16.56 9.73
CA GLY A 50 4.45 -17.19 8.42
C GLY A 50 3.19 -16.79 7.64
N LYS A 51 2.53 -15.68 8.00
CA LYS A 51 1.23 -15.25 7.45
C LYS A 51 1.25 -13.83 6.84
N GLY A 52 2.44 -13.34 6.52
CA GLY A 52 2.64 -12.06 5.85
C GLY A 52 3.85 -11.31 6.40
N LEU A 53 4.43 -10.47 5.55
CA LEU A 53 5.57 -9.60 5.81
C LEU A 53 5.25 -8.19 5.29
#